data_AF-A0A941BIT7-F1
#
_entry.id   AF-A0A941BIT7-F1
#
_cell.length_a   1.000
_cell.length_b   1.000
_cell.length_c   1.000
_cell.angle_alpha   90.00
_cell.angle_beta   90.00
_cell.angle_gamma   90.00
#
_symmetry.space_group_name_H-M   'P 1'
#
loop_
_entity.id
_entity.type
_entity.pdbx_description
1 polymer ?
#
loop_
_entity_poly.entity_id
_entity_poly.type
_entity_poly.pdbx_seq_one_letter_code
_entity_poly.pdbx_strand_id
1 'polypeptide(L)'
;MTDLLTAARAEALFSSDLATGSEPTRTEITEAIRRAIRSNGGSLGCAGALACAYGERPETAVPRMRWALRQVRAAHPRTAGWRAGYTVRTPHP
;
A
#
# COMPACT_ATOMS: atom_id res chain seq x y z
N MET A 1 -4.72 -10.63 -6.77
CA MET A 1 -5.79 -9.97 -5.98
C MET A 1 -5.13 -9.10 -4.91
N THR A 2 -5.36 -7.78 -4.94
CA THR A 2 -4.85 -6.84 -3.93
C THR A 2 -5.83 -6.82 -2.77
N ASP A 3 -5.37 -7.03 -1.52
CA ASP A 3 -6.24 -6.83 -0.35
C ASP A 3 -6.45 -5.34 -0.07
N LEU A 4 -7.50 -5.01 0.70
CA LEU A 4 -7.89 -3.63 1.01
C LEU A 4 -6.77 -2.83 1.69
N LEU A 5 -5.96 -3.46 2.54
CA LEU A 5 -4.84 -2.79 3.21
C LEU A 5 -3.71 -2.47 2.23
N THR A 6 -3.40 -3.40 1.33
CA THR A 6 -2.42 -3.16 0.25
C THR A 6 -2.91 -2.06 -0.69
N ALA A 7 -4.21 -1.99 -0.98
CA ALA A 7 -4.79 -0.91 -1.80
C ALA A 7 -4.65 0.46 -1.12
N ALA A 8 -5.08 0.58 0.15
CA ALA A 8 -4.97 1.82 0.91
C ALA A 8 -3.52 2.32 1.08
N ARG A 9 -2.57 1.40 1.27
CA ARG A 9 -1.14 1.73 1.30
C ARG A 9 -0.64 2.23 -0.06
N ALA A 10 -1.09 1.63 -1.16
CA ALA A 10 -0.71 2.05 -2.50
C ALA A 10 -1.30 3.43 -2.85
N GLU A 11 -2.53 3.73 -2.45
CA GLU A 11 -3.16 5.05 -2.58
C GLU A 11 -2.39 6.14 -1.81
N ALA A 12 -1.96 5.83 -0.58
CA ALA A 12 -1.13 6.73 0.19
C ALA A 12 0.24 6.94 -0.47
N LEU A 13 0.89 5.86 -0.93
CA LEU A 13 2.19 5.96 -1.60
C LEU A 13 2.10 6.71 -2.94
N PHE A 14 1.00 6.55 -3.68
CA PHE A 14 0.68 7.33 -4.86
C PHE A 14 0.68 8.84 -4.57
N SER A 15 0.12 9.23 -3.43
CA SER A 15 0.01 10.62 -2.99
C SER A 15 1.29 11.15 -2.30
N SER A 16 2.36 10.35 -2.24
CA SER A 16 3.65 10.77 -1.67
C SER A 16 4.53 11.49 -2.68
N ASP A 17 5.63 12.09 -2.21
CA ASP A 17 6.62 12.77 -3.05
C ASP A 17 7.68 11.81 -3.67
N LEU A 18 7.56 10.51 -3.44
CA LEU A 18 8.52 9.53 -3.96
C LEU A 18 8.40 9.38 -5.49
N ALA A 19 9.54 9.39 -6.18
CA ALA A 19 9.59 9.28 -7.62
C ALA A 19 9.25 7.87 -8.13
N THR A 20 8.47 7.80 -9.20
CA THR A 20 7.98 6.56 -9.85
C THR A 20 9.09 5.67 -10.41
N GLY A 21 10.35 6.13 -10.45
CA GLY A 21 11.52 5.36 -10.89
C GLY A 21 12.45 4.93 -9.76
N SER A 22 12.19 5.34 -8.52
CA SER A 22 13.05 5.01 -7.38
C SER A 22 12.75 3.62 -6.83
N GLU A 23 13.74 3.04 -6.16
CA GLU A 23 13.66 1.79 -5.40
C GLU A 23 13.77 2.09 -3.89
N PRO A 24 12.71 2.65 -3.27
CA PRO A 24 12.73 3.00 -1.86
C PRO A 24 12.74 1.74 -0.98
N THR A 25 13.46 1.82 0.13
CA THR A 25 13.46 0.79 1.16
C THR A 25 12.09 0.66 1.84
N ARG A 26 11.86 -0.47 2.51
CA ARG A 26 10.63 -0.72 3.27
C ARG A 26 10.33 0.38 4.30
N THR A 27 11.36 0.91 4.96
CA THR A 27 11.23 1.98 5.95
C THR A 27 10.80 3.29 5.29
N GLU A 28 11.41 3.65 4.17
CA GLU A 28 11.04 4.85 3.41
C GLU A 28 9.62 4.76 2.86
N ILE A 29 9.21 3.60 2.36
CA ILE A 29 7.82 3.35 1.93
C ILE A 29 6.87 3.56 3.11
N THR A 30 7.19 3.02 4.29
CA THR A 30 6.33 3.14 5.48
C THR A 30 6.21 4.59 5.94
N GLU A 31 7.31 5.35 5.96
CA GLU A 31 7.30 6.76 6.34
C GLU A 31 6.59 7.64 5.30
N ALA A 32 6.78 7.37 4.01
CA ALA A 32 6.08 8.05 2.93
C ALA A 32 4.56 7.83 3.02
N ILE A 33 4.11 6.59 3.28
CA ILE A 33 2.70 6.27 3.50
C ILE A 33 2.16 7.04 4.70
N ARG A 34 2.86 7.03 5.85
CA ARG A 34 2.44 7.75 7.06
C ARG A 34 2.32 9.25 6.81
N ARG A 35 3.30 9.84 6.13
CA ARG A 35 3.31 11.26 5.77
C ARG A 35 2.15 11.59 4.83
N ALA A 36 1.95 10.81 3.78
CA ALA A 36 0.86 11.03 2.82
C ALA A 36 -0.52 10.94 3.49
N ILE A 37 -0.75 9.96 4.36
CA ILE A 37 -2.00 9.85 5.13
C ILE A 37 -2.22 11.11 5.99
N ARG A 38 -1.19 11.61 6.69
CA ARG A 38 -1.32 12.83 7.49
C ARG A 38 -1.60 14.06 6.63
N SER A 39 -0.90 14.22 5.51
CA SER A 39 -1.06 15.38 4.62
C SER A 39 -2.42 15.41 3.92
N ASN A 40 -3.00 14.25 3.61
CA ASN A 40 -4.28 14.15 2.92
C ASN A 40 -5.48 14.01 3.88
N GLY A 41 -5.28 14.09 5.20
CA GLY A 41 -6.38 13.98 6.17
C GLY A 41 -6.95 12.56 6.33
N GLY A 42 -6.16 11.52 6.03
CA GLY A 42 -6.55 10.12 6.17
C GLY A 42 -6.44 9.31 4.88
N SER A 43 -6.75 8.01 4.97
CA SER A 43 -6.76 7.11 3.80
C SER A 43 -7.83 7.48 2.77
N LEU A 44 -8.99 7.96 3.22
CA LEU A 44 -10.05 8.44 2.32
C LEU A 44 -9.61 9.67 1.52
N GLY A 45 -8.83 10.56 2.12
CA GLY A 45 -8.26 11.71 1.41
C GLY A 45 -7.27 11.27 0.33
N CYS A 46 -6.43 10.27 0.61
CA CYS A 46 -5.56 9.67 -0.41
C CYS A 46 -6.37 9.05 -1.57
N ALA A 47 -7.47 8.37 -1.27
CA ALA A 47 -8.37 7.82 -2.29
C ALA A 47 -9.03 8.92 -3.14
N GLY A 48 -9.41 10.04 -2.52
CA GLY A 48 -9.92 11.23 -3.22
C GLY A 48 -8.87 11.87 -4.14
N ALA A 49 -7.65 12.04 -3.66
CA ALA A 49 -6.53 12.56 -4.45
C ALA A 49 -6.21 11.65 -5.65
N LEU A 50 -6.25 10.33 -5.45
CA LEU A 50 -6.13 9.36 -6.52
C LEU A 50 -7.26 9.54 -7.56
N ALA A 51 -8.51 9.63 -7.12
CA ALA A 51 -9.66 9.79 -8.02
C ALA A 51 -9.55 11.08 -8.85
N CYS A 52 -9.15 12.20 -8.22
CA CYS A 52 -8.91 13.47 -8.90
C CYS A 52 -7.83 13.33 -9.97
N ALA A 53 -6.68 12.73 -9.63
CA ALA A 53 -5.58 12.53 -10.57
C ALA A 53 -5.95 11.65 -11.77
N TYR A 54 -6.81 10.65 -11.57
CA TYR A 54 -7.35 9.82 -12.64
C TYR A 54 -8.35 10.55 -13.54
N GLY A 55 -9.10 11.51 -13.00
CA GLY A 55 -10.01 12.36 -13.77
C GLY A 55 -9.26 13.41 -14.59
N GLU A 56 -8.20 13.99 -14.03
CA GLU A 56 -7.44 15.05 -14.70
C GLU A 56 -6.41 14.53 -15.70
N ARG A 57 -5.61 13.53 -15.29
CA ARG A 57 -4.39 13.10 -16.02
C ARG A 57 -4.17 11.58 -15.91
N PRO A 58 -5.08 10.76 -16.46
CA PRO A 58 -5.03 9.31 -16.35
C PRO A 58 -3.71 8.71 -16.89
N GLU A 59 -3.13 9.31 -17.92
CA GLU A 59 -1.87 8.89 -18.54
C GLU A 59 -0.67 8.97 -17.59
N THR A 60 -0.71 9.88 -16.61
CA THR A 60 0.31 9.98 -15.56
C THR A 60 -0.06 9.20 -14.31
N ALA A 61 -1.36 9.13 -13.98
CA ALA A 61 -1.85 8.45 -12.79
C ALA A 61 -1.66 6.92 -12.88
N VAL A 62 -1.94 6.32 -14.05
CA VAL A 62 -1.86 4.87 -14.23
C VAL A 62 -0.42 4.33 -14.01
N PRO A 63 0.63 4.87 -14.65
CA PRO A 63 2.01 4.44 -14.38
C PRO A 63 2.42 4.60 -12.91
N ARG A 64 2.00 5.70 -12.27
CA ARG A 64 2.32 5.98 -10.87
C ARG A 64 1.64 4.99 -9.92
N MET A 65 0.37 4.68 -10.13
CA MET A 65 -0.35 3.70 -9.33
C MET A 65 0.21 2.29 -9.52
N ARG A 66 0.59 1.92 -10.75
CA ARG A 66 1.28 0.65 -11.03
C ARG A 66 2.61 0.55 -10.29
N TRP A 67 3.41 1.60 -10.25
CA TRP A 67 4.63 1.64 -9.46
C TRP A 67 4.34 1.51 -7.96
N ALA A 68 3.40 2.28 -7.42
CA ALA A 68 3.05 2.24 -6.01
C ALA A 68 2.62 0.84 -5.56
N LEU A 69 1.79 0.16 -6.36
CA LEU A 69 1.38 -1.23 -6.12
C LEU A 69 2.56 -2.20 -6.10
N ARG A 70 3.56 -2.02 -6.97
CA ARG A 70 4.77 -2.86 -6.96
C ARG A 70 5.57 -2.65 -5.67
N GLN A 71 5.80 -1.39 -5.28
CA GLN A 71 6.57 -1.06 -4.07
C GLN A 71 5.89 -1.59 -2.80
N VAL A 72 4.58 -1.38 -2.65
CA VAL A 72 3.84 -1.86 -1.46
C VAL A 72 3.84 -3.39 -1.38
N ARG A 73 3.67 -4.09 -2.51
CA ARG A 73 3.70 -5.56 -2.53
C ARG A 73 5.10 -6.10 -2.19
N ALA A 74 6.15 -5.45 -2.65
CA ALA A 74 7.53 -5.82 -2.31
C ALA A 74 7.82 -5.58 -0.82
N ALA A 75 7.36 -4.45 -0.26
CA ALA A 75 7.56 -4.09 1.14
C ALA A 75 6.70 -4.92 2.11
N HIS A 76 5.53 -5.36 1.67
CA HIS A 76 4.56 -6.12 2.44
C HIS A 76 4.16 -7.39 1.69
N PRO A 77 5.04 -8.41 1.64
CA PRO A 77 4.63 -9.71 1.13
C PRO A 77 3.42 -10.16 1.94
N ARG A 78 2.42 -10.70 1.27
CA ARG A 78 1.20 -11.22 1.92
C ARG A 78 1.66 -12.27 2.93
N THR A 79 1.69 -11.91 4.21
CA THR A 79 1.82 -12.89 5.27
C THR A 79 0.55 -13.71 5.23
N ALA A 80 0.60 -14.85 4.52
CA ALA A 80 -0.38 -15.92 4.58
C ALA A 80 -0.29 -16.55 5.98
N GLY A 81 -0.68 -15.79 7.00
CA GLY A 81 -0.47 -16.11 8.41
C GLY A 81 -1.78 -16.17 9.15
N TRP A 82 -2.66 -17.11 8.79
CA TRP A 82 -3.71 -17.58 9.71
C TRP A 82 -4.30 -18.98 9.35
N ARG A 83 -3.57 -19.91 8.71
CA ARG A 83 -4.12 -21.27 8.45
C ARG A 83 -3.20 -22.47 8.72
N ALA A 84 -2.06 -22.30 9.39
CA ALA A 84 -1.25 -23.44 9.83
C ALA A 84 -0.80 -23.23 11.28
N GLY A 85 -1.61 -23.69 12.24
CA GLY A 85 -1.27 -23.54 13.66
C GLY A 85 -2.30 -24.14 14.63
N TYR A 86 -3.53 -24.44 14.18
CA TYR A 86 -4.45 -25.26 14.97
C TYR A 86 -4.18 -26.74 14.74
N THR A 87 -3.00 -27.23 15.13
CA THR A 87 -2.88 -28.65 15.48
C THR A 87 -3.22 -28.74 16.95
N VAL A 88 -4.39 -29.32 17.22
CA VAL A 88 -4.88 -29.73 18.54
C VAL A 88 -3.72 -30.20 19.41
N ARG A 89 -3.48 -29.50 20.51
CA ARG A 89 -2.70 -30.02 21.63
C ARG A 89 -3.60 -31.04 22.32
N THR A 90 -3.43 -32.32 22.02
CA THR A 90 -4.01 -33.41 22.81
C THR A 90 -3.44 -33.34 24.23
N PRO A 91 -4.26 -33.24 25.29
CA PRO A 91 -3.80 -33.50 26.64
C PRO A 91 -3.69 -35.02 26.84
N HIS A 92 -2.50 -35.48 27.25
CA HIS A 92 -2.24 -36.85 27.65
C HIS A 92 -2.42 -36.95 29.18
N PRO A 93 -3.28 -37.86 29.70
CA PRO A 93 -3.03 -38.51 30.97
C PRO A 93 -2.16 -39.77 30.79
#